data_AF-A0AAD7ZFY5-F1
#
_entry.id   AF-A0AAD7ZFY5-F1
#
_cell.length_a   1.000
_cell.length_b   1.000
_cell.length_c   1.000
_cell.angle_alpha   90.00
_cell.angle_beta   90.00
_cell.angle_gamma   90.00
#
_symmetry.space_group_name_H-M   'P 1'
#
loop_
_entity.id
_entity.type
_entity.pdbx_description
1 polymer ?
#
loop_
_entity_poly.entity_id
_entity_poly.type
_entity_poly.pdbx_seq_one_letter_code
_entity_poly.pdbx_strand_id
1 'polypeptide(L)' 'CRRSENKIGGGVANRRLAGKFGDYNCDSPWSLVESAAKAMRSKHGDNIEFVLWTG' A
#
# COMPACT_ATOMS: atom_id res chain seq x y z
N CYS A 1 10.64 1.61 -0.39
CA CYS A 1 10.72 1.54 1.09
C CYS A 1 10.82 0.10 1.55
N ARG A 2 11.93 -0.26 2.20
CA ARG A 2 12.14 -1.64 2.62
C ARG A 2 11.27 -1.91 3.85
N ARG A 3 10.30 -2.81 3.70
CA ARG A 3 9.60 -3.38 4.86
C ARG A 3 10.68 -4.03 5.73
N SER A 4 10.72 -3.69 7.01
CA SER A 4 11.60 -4.41 7.95
C SER A 4 11.07 -5.84 8.04
N GLU A 5 11.58 -6.73 7.22
CA GLU A 5 11.47 -8.16 7.48
C GLU A 5 12.13 -8.39 8.84
N ASN A 6 11.38 -8.97 9.78
CA ASN A 6 11.78 -9.24 11.17
C ASN A 6 13.21 -9.80 11.23
N LYS A 7 14.21 -8.93 11.38
CA LYS A 7 15.54 -9.32 11.83
C LYS A 7 15.60 -9.01 13.31
N ILE A 8 15.46 -10.06 14.10
CA ILE A 8 15.88 -10.07 15.50
C ILE A 8 17.39 -9.79 15.47
N GLY A 9 17.78 -8.54 15.75
CA GLY A 9 19.20 -8.19 15.83
C GLY A 9 19.52 -6.76 15.44
N GLY A 10 19.58 -5.90 16.47
CA GLY A 10 20.70 -4.97 16.65
C GLY A 10 20.82 -3.79 15.70
N GLY A 11 20.24 -2.65 16.12
CA GLY A 11 20.73 -1.30 15.83
C GLY A 11 20.48 -0.74 14.43
N VAL A 12 19.86 0.45 14.37
CA VAL A 12 20.13 1.59 13.46
C VAL A 12 18.86 2.44 13.33
N ALA A 13 18.92 3.62 13.95
CA ALA A 13 18.09 4.81 13.78
C ALA A 13 16.56 4.67 13.92
N ASN A 14 15.94 5.70 14.48
CA ASN A 14 14.49 5.91 14.57
C ASN A 14 13.84 6.10 13.18
N ARG A 15 14.08 5.18 12.25
CA ARG A 15 13.35 5.08 11.00
C ARG A 15 12.01 4.47 11.35
N ARG A 16 10.98 5.30 11.48
CA ARG A 16 9.60 4.85 11.59
C ARG A 16 9.38 3.77 10.53
N LEU A 17 9.08 2.56 10.99
CA LEU A 17 8.83 1.44 10.10
C LEU A 17 7.57 1.76 9.30
N ALA A 18 7.65 1.70 7.98
CA ALA A 18 6.49 1.89 7.12
C ALA A 18 5.40 0.87 7.46
N GLY A 19 4.16 1.31 7.52
CA GLY A 19 3.01 0.45 7.83
C GLY A 19 2.72 -0.55 6.71
N LYS A 20 1.74 -1.45 6.93
CA LYS A 20 1.30 -2.45 5.94
C LYS A 20 0.94 -1.82 4.59
N PHE A 21 0.35 -0.63 4.61
CA PHE A 21 -0.11 0.10 3.43
C PHE A 21 0.87 1.19 2.98
N GLY A 22 2.08 1.24 3.56
CA GLY A 22 3.13 2.19 3.18
C GLY A 22 3.39 3.27 4.22
N ASP A 23 4.07 4.31 3.76
CA ASP A 23 4.41 5.55 4.48
C ASP A 23 4.38 6.69 3.45
N TYR A 24 4.14 7.93 3.91
CA TYR A 24 4.05 9.08 3.02
C TYR A 24 5.36 9.40 2.28
N ASN A 25 6.51 8.98 2.80
CA ASN A 25 7.81 9.18 2.14
C ASN A 25 8.14 8.06 1.13
N CYS A 26 7.14 7.29 0.71
CA CYS A 26 7.26 6.12 -0.15
C CYS A 26 6.20 6.15 -1.25
N ASP A 27 6.52 5.54 -2.38
CA ASP A 27 5.49 5.14 -3.32
C ASP A 27 4.59 4.03 -2.74
N SER A 28 3.42 3.90 -3.36
CA SER A 28 2.38 2.95 -2.96
C SER A 28 2.86 1.49 -3.06
N PRO A 29 2.84 0.71 -1.96
CA PRO A 29 3.08 -0.73 -2.04
C PRO A 29 1.91 -1.45 -2.70
N TRP A 30 2.14 -2.67 -3.19
CA TRP A 30 1.09 -3.51 -3.79
C TRP A 30 -0.13 -3.71 -2.89
N SER A 31 0.09 -3.83 -1.58
CA SER A 31 -0.98 -3.95 -0.58
C SER A 31 -1.93 -2.74 -0.58
N LEU A 32 -1.42 -1.53 -0.85
CA LEU A 32 -2.24 -0.33 -0.97
C LEU A 32 -3.01 -0.32 -2.29
N VAL A 33 -2.34 -0.61 -3.42
CA VAL A 33 -2.97 -0.68 -4.74
C VAL A 33 -4.12 -1.69 -4.76
N GLU A 34 -3.89 -2.90 -4.24
CA GLU A 34 -4.91 -3.94 -4.15
C GLU A 34 -6.10 -3.50 -3.27
N SER A 35 -5.82 -2.84 -2.14
CA SER A 35 -6.87 -2.34 -1.24
C SER A 35 -7.72 -1.24 -1.89
N ALA A 36 -7.12 -0.38 -2.71
CA ALA A 36 -7.83 0.64 -3.45
C ALA A 36 -8.78 0.01 -4.48
N ALA A 37 -8.32 -0.99 -5.24
CA ALA A 37 -9.16 -1.71 -6.18
C ALA A 37 -10.35 -2.42 -5.50
N LYS A 38 -10.11 -3.06 -4.35
CA LYS A 38 -11.17 -3.66 -3.52
C LYS A 38 -12.17 -2.60 -3.02
N ALA A 39 -11.69 -1.42 -2.63
CA ALA A 39 -12.54 -0.32 -2.19
C ALA A 39 -13.43 0.20 -3.34
N MET A 40 -12.89 0.38 -4.55
CA MET A 40 -13.67 0.76 -5.73
C MET A 40 -14.79 -0.24 -6.00
N ARG A 41 -14.46 -1.54 -6.00
CA ARG A 41 -15.44 -2.61 -6.16
C ARG A 41 -16.51 -2.60 -5.07
N SER A 42 -16.14 -2.37 -3.81
CA SER A 42 -17.11 -2.35 -2.71
C SER A 42 -18.11 -1.19 -2.81
N LYS A 43 -17.71 -0.05 -3.39
CA LYS A 43 -18.56 1.13 -3.53
C LYS A 43 -19.46 1.09 -4.77
N HIS A 44 -18.93 0.58 -5.87
CA HIS A 44 -19.62 0.60 -7.16
C HIS A 44 -20.17 -0.77 -7.56
N GLY A 45 -20.06 -1.79 -6.70
CA GLY A 45 -20.50 -3.14 -7.00
C GLY A 45 -19.83 -3.70 -8.26
N ASP A 46 -20.57 -4.56 -8.96
CA ASP A 46 -20.15 -5.09 -10.25
C ASP A 46 -20.70 -4.25 -11.44
N ASN A 47 -21.32 -3.09 -11.18
CA ASN A 47 -21.96 -2.23 -12.19
C ASN A 47 -21.09 -1.04 -12.65
N ILE A 48 -19.78 -1.26 -12.80
CA ILE A 48 -18.86 -0.29 -13.38
C ILE A 48 -18.88 -0.43 -14.91
N GLU A 49 -19.22 0.66 -15.62
CA GLU A 49 -19.25 0.66 -17.09
C GLU A 49 -17.85 0.73 -17.70
N PHE A 50 -16.97 1.54 -17.11
CA PHE A 50 -15.58 1.68 -17.56
C PHE A 50 -14.69 2.24 -16.44
N VAL A 51 -13.38 2.09 -16.60
CA VAL A 51 -12.35 2.65 -15.72
C VAL A 51 -11.44 3.57 -16.54
N LEU A 52 -11.22 4.79 -16.05
CA LEU A 52 -10.18 5.68 -16.57
C LEU A 52 -8.91 5.46 -15.74
N TRP A 53 -7.85 4.93 -16.37
CA TRP A 53 -6.54 4.72 -15.75
C TRP A 53 -5.47 5.41 -16.59
N THR A 54 -4.91 6.51 -16.07
CA THR A 54 -4.08 7.46 -16.83
C THR A 54 -2.58 7.40 -16.51
N GLY A 55 -2.09 6.29 -15.97
CA GLY A 55 -0.71 6.17 -15.48
C GLY A 55 -0.56 6.66 -14.05
#